data_AF-A0A1X7A3S3-F1
#
_entry.id   AF-A0A1X7A3S3-F1
#
_cell.length_a   1.000
_cell.length_b   1.000
_cell.length_c   1.000
_cell.angle_alpha   90.00
_cell.angle_beta   90.00
_cell.angle_gamma   90.00
#
_symmetry.space_group_name_H-M   'P 1'
#
loop_
_entity.id
_entity.type
_entity.pdbx_description
1 polymer ?
#
loop_
_entity_poly.entity_id
_entity_poly.type
_entity_poly.pdbx_seq_one_letter_code
_entity_poly.pdbx_strand_id
1 'polypeptide(L)' 'MKDSAPHPKAAVNAAEYVLRLLDPEQERAVERRMQTDARLRREVVLWAIWLGGLAHDMPPSSAQPAARRALCRRLFDDR' A
#
# COMPACT_ATOMS: atom_id res chain seq x y z
N MET A 1 -22.00 13.40 -16.44
CA MET A 1 -20.70 12.95 -15.87
C MET A 1 -20.24 11.77 -16.72
N LYS A 2 -19.11 11.87 -17.42
CA LYS A 2 -18.57 10.73 -18.19
C LYS A 2 -17.92 9.75 -17.20
N ASP A 3 -18.38 8.51 -17.22
CA ASP A 3 -17.75 7.38 -16.56
C ASP A 3 -16.26 7.35 -16.92
N SER A 4 -15.44 7.85 -16.00
CA SER A 4 -14.01 7.58 -16.00
C SER A 4 -13.81 6.24 -15.32
N ALA A 5 -14.38 5.18 -15.90
CA ALA A 5 -14.08 3.83 -15.46
C ALA A 5 -12.55 3.67 -15.51
N PRO A 6 -11.92 3.14 -14.46
CA PRO A 6 -10.49 2.88 -14.48
C PRO A 6 -10.14 2.07 -15.72
N HIS A 7 -9.02 2.39 -16.38
CA HIS A 7 -8.48 1.50 -17.40
C HIS A 7 -8.23 0.18 -16.66
N PRO A 8 -8.84 -0.95 -17.07
CA PRO A 8 -8.94 -2.13 -16.21
C PRO A 8 -7.57 -2.60 -15.69
N LYS A 9 -6.52 -2.46 -16.51
CA LYS A 9 -5.14 -2.80 -16.14
C LYS A 9 -4.53 -1.87 -15.07
N ALA A 10 -4.85 -0.58 -15.05
CA ALA A 10 -4.29 0.34 -14.07
C ALA A 10 -4.91 0.13 -12.67
N ALA A 11 -6.22 -0.10 -12.59
CA ALA A 11 -6.89 -0.41 -11.33
C ALA A 11 -6.48 -1.78 -10.77
N VAL A 12 -6.33 -2.80 -11.63
CA VAL A 12 -5.87 -4.13 -11.21
C VAL A 12 -4.44 -4.07 -10.66
N ASN A 13 -3.49 -3.49 -11.39
CA ASN A 13 -2.11 -3.38 -10.91
C ASN A 13 -2.00 -2.56 -9.61
N ALA A 14 -2.83 -1.53 -9.44
CA ALA A 14 -2.89 -0.75 -8.21
C ALA A 14 -3.41 -1.59 -7.03
N ALA A 15 -4.48 -2.38 -7.24
CA ALA A 15 -5.03 -3.27 -6.23
C ALA A 15 -4.00 -4.33 -5.80
N GLU A 16 -3.39 -5.02 -6.76
CA GLU A 16 -2.38 -6.05 -6.51
C GLU A 16 -1.16 -5.48 -5.78
N TYR A 17 -0.72 -4.28 -6.15
CA TYR A 17 0.37 -3.58 -5.48
C TYR A 17 0.02 -3.25 -4.02
N VAL A 18 -1.16 -2.68 -3.76
CA VAL A 18 -1.58 -2.31 -2.38
C VAL A 18 -1.76 -3.56 -1.51
N LEU A 19 -2.30 -4.63 -2.07
CA LEU A 19 -2.50 -5.92 -1.38
C LEU A 19 -1.21 -6.75 -1.26
N ARG A 20 -0.07 -6.26 -1.78
CA ARG A 20 1.23 -6.97 -1.78
C ARG A 20 1.15 -8.36 -2.43
N LEU A 21 0.42 -8.47 -3.53
CA LEU A 21 0.26 -9.71 -4.31
C LEU A 21 1.28 -9.84 -5.45
N LEU A 22 2.05 -8.79 -5.71
CA LEU A 22 3.06 -8.75 -6.76
C LEU A 22 4.37 -9.36 -6.28
N ASP A 23 5.05 -10.06 -7.18
CA ASP A 23 6.42 -10.49 -6.96
C ASP A 23 7.37 -9.27 -6.89
N PRO A 24 8.56 -9.39 -6.26
CA PRO A 24 9.46 -8.24 -6.04
C PRO A 24 9.85 -7.48 -7.31
N GLU A 25 9.94 -8.15 -8.46
CA GLU A 25 10.24 -7.50 -9.73
C GLU A 25 9.05 -6.69 -10.28
N GLN A 26 7.85 -7.24 -10.18
CA GLN A 26 6.61 -6.60 -10.61
C GLN A 26 6.30 -5.40 -9.74
N GLU A 27 6.52 -5.51 -8.43
CA GLU A 27 6.40 -4.41 -7.48
C GLU A 27 7.30 -3.24 -7.87
N ARG A 28 8.61 -3.50 -8.09
CA ARG A 28 9.57 -2.47 -8.54
C ARG A 28 9.16 -1.86 -9.89
N ALA A 29 8.57 -2.64 -10.78
CA ALA A 29 8.08 -2.12 -12.06
C ALA A 29 6.90 -1.16 -11.88
N VAL A 30 5.96 -1.48 -10.98
CA VAL A 30 4.85 -0.60 -10.59
C VAL A 30 5.38 0.67 -9.91
N GLU A 31 6.35 0.56 -9.00
CA GLU A 31 6.98 1.71 -8.34
C GLU A 31 7.65 2.67 -9.33
N ARG A 32 8.44 2.14 -10.28
CA ARG A 32 9.04 2.95 -11.35
C ARG A 32 7.98 3.64 -12.18
N ARG A 33 6.92 2.91 -12.57
CA ARG A 33 5.82 3.48 -13.36
C ARG A 33 5.06 4.55 -12.59
N MET A 34 4.88 4.39 -11.29
CA MET A 34 4.25 5.41 -10.44
C MET A 34 5.01 6.73 -10.42
N GLN A 35 6.29 6.79 -10.78
CA GLN A 35 7.03 8.05 -10.87
C GLN A 35 6.47 8.97 -11.97
N THR A 36 6.00 8.39 -13.08
CA THR A 36 5.52 9.15 -14.25
C THR A 36 4.01 9.05 -14.46
N ASP A 37 3.36 7.99 -14.00
CA ASP A 37 1.93 7.74 -14.17
C ASP A 37 1.10 8.28 -12.98
N ALA A 38 0.64 9.53 -13.09
CA ALA A 38 -0.20 10.17 -12.09
C ALA A 38 -1.56 9.47 -11.89
N ARG A 39 -2.06 8.74 -12.89
CA ARG A 39 -3.32 8.00 -12.75
C ARG A 39 -3.11 6.78 -11.88
N LEU A 40 -2.08 6.00 -12.13
CA LEU A 40 -1.73 4.85 -11.31
C LEU A 40 -1.52 5.23 -9.84
N ARG A 41 -0.84 6.36 -9.57
CA ARG A 41 -0.71 6.90 -8.20
C ARG A 41 -2.07 7.15 -7.54
N ARG A 42 -3.03 7.75 -8.27
CA ARG A 42 -4.38 7.99 -7.75
C ARG A 42 -5.12 6.70 -7.44
N GLU A 43 -5.02 5.70 -8.31
CA GLU A 43 -5.64 4.38 -8.07
C GLU A 43 -5.05 3.72 -6.81
N VAL A 44 -3.72 3.77 -6.63
CA VAL A 44 -3.06 3.23 -5.43
C VAL A 44 -3.57 3.92 -4.16
N VAL A 45 -3.71 5.25 -4.18
CA VAL A 45 -4.27 5.99 -3.04
C VAL A 45 -5.73 5.60 -2.76
N LEU A 46 -6.56 5.46 -3.79
CA LEU A 46 -7.96 5.04 -3.64
C LEU A 46 -8.07 3.66 -3.01
N TRP A 47 -7.29 2.70 -3.50
CA TRP A 47 -7.25 1.34 -2.94
C TRP A 47 -6.75 1.33 -1.49
N ALA A 48 -5.72 2.10 -1.17
CA ALA A 48 -5.18 2.19 0.18
C ALA A 48 -6.20 2.77 1.18
N ILE A 49 -6.94 3.82 0.79
CA ILE A 49 -8.00 4.41 1.62
C ILE A 49 -9.13 3.41 1.84
N TRP A 50 -9.60 2.76 0.77
CA TRP A 50 -10.70 1.80 0.85
C TRP A 50 -10.36 0.61 1.75
N LEU A 51 -9.17 0.01 1.57
CA LEU A 51 -8.68 -1.09 2.40
C LEU A 51 -8.37 -0.66 3.83
N GLY A 52 -7.86 0.56 4.03
CA GLY A 52 -7.60 1.12 5.36
C GLY A 52 -8.87 1.22 6.20
N GLY A 53 -10.01 1.51 5.56
CA GLY A 53 -11.32 1.49 6.22
C GLY A 53 -11.69 0.09 6.74
N LEU A 54 -11.41 -0.97 6.00
CA LEU A 54 -11.69 -2.35 6.43
C LEU A 54 -10.88 -2.76 7.66
N ALA A 55 -9.66 -2.23 7.81
CA ALA A 55 -8.84 -2.48 9.00
C ALA A 55 -9.41 -1.82 10.26
N HIS A 56 -10.28 -0.82 10.15
CA HIS A 56 -10.90 -0.15 11.30
C HIS A 56 -11.81 -1.08 12.10
N ASP A 57 -12.50 -1.99 11.42
CA ASP A 57 -13.43 -2.94 12.04
C ASP A 57 -12.72 -4.16 12.66
N MET A 58 -11.39 -4.26 12.47
CA MET A 58 -10.60 -5.34 13.07
C MET A 58 -10.32 -5.03 14.54
N PRO A 59 -10.52 -5.99 15.45
CA PRO A 59 -10.24 -5.77 16.86
C PRO A 59 -8.74 -5.47 17.05
N PRO A 60 -8.39 -4.50 17.91
CA PRO A 60 -7.00 -4.16 18.14
C PRO A 60 -6.26 -5.37 18.72
N SER A 61 -5.11 -5.70 18.12
CA SER A 61 -4.19 -6.70 18.67
C SER A 61 -3.01 -6.00 19.34
N SER A 62 -2.65 -6.44 20.55
CA SER A 62 -1.47 -5.92 21.22
C SER A 62 -0.22 -6.51 20.56
N ALA A 63 0.67 -5.65 20.07
CA ALA A 63 1.98 -6.09 19.60
C ALA A 63 2.80 -6.68 20.75
N GLN A 64 3.63 -7.69 20.46
CA GLN A 64 4.53 -8.23 21.47
C GLN A 64 5.50 -7.13 21.96
N PRO A 65 5.65 -6.91 23.28
CA PRO A 65 6.53 -5.86 23.81
C PRO A 65 7.97 -5.95 23.32
N ALA A 66 8.46 -7.17 23.07
CA ALA A 66 9.79 -7.41 22.50
C ALA A 66 9.92 -6.83 21.08
N ALA A 67 8.91 -7.03 20.22
CA ALA A 67 8.89 -6.47 18.87
C ALA A 67 8.86 -4.94 18.91
N ARG A 68 8.05 -4.35 19.81
CA ARG A 68 8.03 -2.89 20.00
C ARG A 68 9.39 -2.34 20.43
N ARG A 69 10.04 -2.95 21.44
CA ARG A 69 11.38 -2.52 21.89
C ARG A 69 12.44 -2.64 20.80
N ALA A 70 12.45 -3.75 20.06
CA ALA A 70 13.39 -3.97 18.95
C ALA A 70 13.23 -2.91 17.85
N LEU A 71 11.98 -2.59 17.49
CA LEU A 71 11.67 -1.53 16.53
C LEU A 71 12.10 -0.15 17.04
N CYS A 72 11.78 0.18 18.30
CA CYS A 72 12.15 1.48 18.88
C CYS A 72 13.67 1.67 18.88
N ARG A 73 14.45 0.66 19.31
CA ARG A 73 15.90 0.72 19.28
C ARG A 73 16.43 0.92 17.86
N ARG A 74 15.92 0.17 16.88
CA ARG A 74 16.38 0.29 15.48
C ARG A 74 16.07 1.65 14.85
N LEU A 75 14.92 2.23 15.17
CA LEU A 75 14.44 3.46 14.54
C LEU A 75 14.87 4.74 15.25
N PHE A 76 15.18 4.65 16.55
CA PHE A 76 15.37 5.83 17.40
C PHE A 76 16.66 5.83 18.25
N ASP A 77 17.34 4.69 18.45
CA ASP A 77 18.63 4.63 19.18
C ASP A 77 19.85 4.73 18.25
N ASP A 78 19.74 5.45 17.12
CA ASP A 78 20.89 5.77 16.25
C ASP A 78 21.72 6.94 16.84
N ARG A 79 22.07 6.84 18.13
CA ARG A 79 23.02 7.69 18.87
C ARG A 79 23.74 6.93 19.96
#